data_AF-A0A379JMF4-F1
#
_entry.id   AF-A0A379JMF4-F1
#
_cell.length_a   1.000
_cell.length_b   1.000
_cell.length_c   1.000
_cell.angle_alpha   90.00
_cell.angle_beta   90.00
_cell.angle_gamma   90.00
#
_symmetry.space_group_name_H-M   'P 1'
#
loop_
_entity.id
_entity.type
_entity.pdbx_description
1 polymer ?
#
loop_
_entity_poly.entity_id
_entity_poly.type
_entity_poly.pdbx_seq_one_letter_code
_entity_poly.pdbx_strand_id
1 'polypeptide(L)'
;MGSADSSRPDGEQLSFWVAARANGSGSGPGGSSAAALSAPRPLAVGDAVEVARFEAKIVRGPAVGDCWIWIGALGNDGYGRFWVTRDGMDVMVRPSRYAVALATGEPVPPDLVAMHDRCDNPICVRAAWVGTSPPHVVLGTQADNLSSMGSKRRGGGQRPLWKHDGLTRAERVARSKALRDAVRTGWNGDAVRRALLVGGGRPTLFGADGMP
;
A
#
# COMPACT_ATOMS: atom_id res chain seq x y z
N MET A 1 -11.51 -15.76 -29.56
CA MET A 1 -10.72 -14.51 -29.41
C MET A 1 -11.68 -13.48 -28.83
N GLY A 2 -11.78 -13.43 -27.50
CA GLY A 2 -12.71 -12.55 -26.78
C GLY A 2 -11.94 -11.46 -26.07
N SER A 3 -12.21 -10.21 -26.43
CA SER A 3 -11.65 -8.99 -25.86
C SER A 3 -11.87 -8.93 -24.35
N ALA A 4 -10.81 -8.61 -23.61
CA ALA A 4 -10.93 -8.24 -22.20
C ALA A 4 -11.57 -6.85 -22.12
N ASP A 5 -12.85 -6.82 -21.73
CA ASP A 5 -13.58 -5.59 -21.45
C ASP A 5 -13.04 -4.98 -20.15
N SER A 6 -12.19 -3.97 -20.31
CA SER A 6 -11.72 -3.10 -19.23
C SER A 6 -12.76 -2.03 -18.93
N SER A 7 -13.94 -2.46 -18.47
CA SER A 7 -15.03 -1.54 -18.12
C SER A 7 -14.61 -0.71 -16.90
N ARG A 8 -14.61 0.61 -17.11
CA ARG A 8 -14.50 1.65 -16.08
C ARG A 8 -15.41 1.30 -14.88
N PRO A 9 -14.95 1.40 -13.62
CA PRO A 9 -15.82 1.12 -12.49
C PRO A 9 -16.89 2.21 -12.32
N ASP A 10 -18.12 1.78 -12.07
CA ASP A 10 -19.31 2.61 -11.84
C ASP A 10 -19.14 3.57 -10.64
N GLY A 11 -19.83 4.71 -10.68
CA GLY A 11 -19.73 5.81 -9.71
C GLY A 11 -20.03 5.45 -8.25
N GLU A 12 -20.57 4.26 -7.98
CA GLU A 12 -20.78 3.73 -6.64
C GLU A 12 -19.46 3.24 -6.01
N GLN A 13 -18.46 2.81 -6.80
CA GLN A 13 -17.14 2.41 -6.28
C GLN A 13 -16.26 3.59 -5.85
N LEU A 14 -16.55 4.80 -6.34
CA LEU A 14 -15.92 6.05 -5.89
C LEU A 14 -16.34 6.42 -4.45
N SER A 15 -17.52 5.98 -3.99
CA SER A 15 -18.02 6.29 -2.65
C SER A 15 -17.20 5.65 -1.52
N PHE A 16 -16.56 4.49 -1.78
CA PHE A 16 -15.68 3.82 -0.81
C PHE A 16 -14.28 4.45 -0.70
N TRP A 17 -13.87 5.23 -1.70
CA TRP A 17 -12.63 6.02 -1.63
C TRP A 17 -12.82 7.33 -0.85
N VAL A 18 -14.07 7.70 -0.57
CA VAL A 18 -14.48 8.95 0.09
C VAL A 18 -15.22 8.63 1.40
N ALA A 19 -14.49 8.11 2.39
CA ALA A 19 -14.85 8.31 3.80
C ALA A 19 -14.39 9.69 4.32
N ALA A 20 -14.02 10.62 3.43
CA ALA A 20 -13.63 11.98 3.76
C ALA A 20 -14.50 13.00 3.00
N ARG A 21 -15.74 13.20 3.46
CA ARG A 21 -16.49 14.45 3.22
C ARG A 21 -16.97 15.02 4.54
N ALA A 22 -16.38 16.14 4.95
CA ALA A 22 -16.91 17.24 5.77
C ALA A 22 -15.76 18.27 5.93
N ASN A 23 -15.85 19.58 5.68
CA ASN A 23 -16.95 20.49 5.41
C ASN A 23 -16.45 21.60 4.47
N GLY A 24 -17.34 22.06 3.58
CA GLY A 24 -17.15 23.33 2.90
C GLY A 24 -17.60 24.49 3.78
N SER A 25 -16.87 25.60 3.71
CA SER A 25 -17.42 26.96 3.84
C SER A 25 -16.62 27.89 2.93
N GLY A 26 -17.29 28.49 1.94
CA GLY A 26 -16.79 29.62 1.13
C GLY A 26 -16.68 30.90 1.99
N SER A 27 -16.24 32.07 1.53
CA SER A 27 -15.89 32.61 0.21
C SER A 27 -15.04 33.87 0.42
N GLY A 28 -14.28 34.32 -0.58
CA GLY A 28 -13.77 35.71 -0.65
C GLY A 28 -12.52 35.88 -1.53
N PRO A 29 -12.54 36.73 -2.59
CA PRO A 29 -11.41 36.87 -3.52
C PRO A 29 -10.48 38.02 -3.11
N GLY A 30 -9.17 37.87 -3.33
CA GLY A 30 -8.24 39.00 -3.24
C GLY A 30 -6.77 38.60 -3.21
N GLY A 31 -6.03 39.02 -4.23
CA GLY A 31 -4.59 39.21 -4.13
C GLY A 31 -3.74 38.16 -4.86
N SER A 32 -3.41 38.44 -6.12
CA SER A 32 -2.27 37.82 -6.80
C SER A 32 -0.97 38.23 -6.10
N SER A 33 -0.22 37.27 -5.55
CA SER A 33 1.23 37.41 -5.39
C SER A 33 1.90 36.03 -5.41
N ALA A 34 3.14 36.02 -5.89
CA ALA A 34 3.95 34.84 -6.19
C ALA A 34 4.30 33.99 -4.95
N ALA A 35 3.37 33.13 -4.51
CA ALA A 35 3.56 32.17 -3.42
C ALA A 35 3.23 30.71 -3.80
N ALA A 36 3.03 30.41 -5.10
CA ALA A 36 2.53 29.10 -5.55
C ALA A 36 3.58 27.97 -5.63
N LEU A 37 4.85 28.20 -5.27
CA LEU A 37 5.94 27.23 -5.48
C LEU A 37 6.29 26.34 -4.28
N SER A 38 5.59 26.43 -3.14
CA SER A 38 5.97 25.69 -1.92
C SER A 38 4.90 24.73 -1.36
N ALA A 39 3.72 24.65 -1.97
CA ALA A 39 2.71 23.70 -1.51
C ALA A 39 3.08 22.26 -1.97
N PRO A 40 3.01 21.25 -1.08
CA PRO A 40 3.25 19.89 -1.50
C PRO A 40 2.20 19.48 -2.55
N ARG A 41 2.67 19.03 -3.71
CA ARG A 41 1.78 18.72 -4.85
C ARG A 41 1.08 17.38 -4.66
N PRO A 42 -0.19 17.25 -5.10
CA PRO A 42 -0.83 15.95 -5.22
C PRO A 42 -0.01 14.99 -6.08
N LEU A 43 0.02 13.72 -5.69
CA LEU A 43 0.69 12.69 -6.46
C LEU A 43 -0.23 12.24 -7.60
N ALA A 44 0.00 12.75 -8.80
CA ALA A 44 -0.60 12.26 -10.03
C ALA A 44 0.21 11.11 -10.65
N VAL A 45 -0.47 10.21 -11.35
CA VAL A 45 0.13 9.19 -12.21
C VAL A 45 0.69 9.87 -13.47
N GLY A 46 1.90 9.49 -13.87
CA GLY A 46 2.54 9.99 -15.08
C GLY A 46 2.05 9.34 -16.36
N ASP A 47 2.91 9.33 -17.38
CA ASP A 47 2.62 8.72 -18.68
C ASP A 47 2.60 7.18 -18.65
N ALA A 48 2.28 6.58 -19.80
CA ALA A 48 2.24 5.14 -19.96
C ALA A 48 3.59 4.45 -19.67
N VAL A 49 4.72 5.14 -19.87
CA VAL A 49 6.06 4.60 -19.60
C VAL A 49 6.29 4.50 -18.10
N GLU A 50 5.91 5.52 -17.34
CA GLU A 50 5.94 5.48 -15.88
C GLU A 50 5.05 4.37 -15.32
N VAL A 51 3.81 4.25 -15.83
CA VAL A 51 2.88 3.19 -15.43
C VAL A 51 3.47 1.82 -15.73
N ALA A 52 4.05 1.61 -16.91
CA ALA A 52 4.69 0.34 -17.25
C ALA A 52 5.87 0.00 -16.31
N ARG A 53 6.71 0.99 -15.94
CA ARG A 53 7.80 0.81 -14.96
C ARG A 53 7.28 0.44 -13.58
N PHE A 54 6.12 0.95 -13.19
CA PHE A 54 5.46 0.63 -11.93
C PHE A 54 4.91 -0.80 -11.96
N GLU A 55 4.13 -1.12 -12.98
CA GLU A 55 3.48 -2.42 -13.18
C GLU A 55 4.46 -3.58 -13.27
N ALA A 56 5.61 -3.37 -13.95
CA ALA A 56 6.68 -4.35 -14.03
C ALA A 56 7.29 -4.74 -12.67
N LYS A 57 7.01 -3.96 -11.60
CA LYS A 57 7.51 -4.19 -10.24
C LYS A 57 6.44 -4.75 -9.31
N ILE A 58 5.35 -5.28 -9.85
CA ILE A 58 4.26 -5.87 -9.09
C ILE A 58 4.11 -7.34 -9.44
N VAL A 59 4.20 -8.20 -8.42
CA VAL A 59 3.78 -9.59 -8.55
C VAL A 59 2.44 -9.76 -7.87
N ARG A 60 1.42 -10.09 -8.66
CA ARG A 60 0.04 -10.24 -8.19
C ARG A 60 -0.18 -11.66 -7.69
N GLY A 61 -0.69 -11.81 -6.47
CA GLY A 61 -1.16 -13.11 -6.02
C GLY A 61 -2.41 -13.56 -6.77
N PRO A 62 -2.57 -14.86 -7.02
CA PRO A 62 -3.64 -15.42 -7.84
C PRO A 62 -4.99 -15.49 -7.11
N ALA A 63 -5.01 -15.54 -5.77
CA ALA A 63 -6.27 -15.58 -5.03
C ALA A 63 -6.84 -14.17 -4.80
N VAL A 64 -8.16 -14.08 -4.67
CA VAL A 64 -8.89 -12.82 -4.45
C VAL A 64 -8.47 -12.07 -3.17
N GLY A 65 -7.93 -12.78 -2.19
CA GLY A 65 -7.43 -12.22 -0.92
C GLY A 65 -5.91 -12.04 -0.88
N ASP A 66 -5.18 -12.37 -1.95
CA ASP A 66 -3.73 -12.29 -1.94
C ASP A 66 -3.24 -10.84 -2.09
N CYS A 67 -2.08 -10.58 -1.50
CA CYS A 67 -1.40 -9.30 -1.71
C CYS A 67 -0.87 -9.18 -3.14
N TRP A 68 -0.76 -7.94 -3.61
CA TRP A 68 0.08 -7.60 -4.75
C TRP A 68 1.40 -7.07 -4.19
N ILE A 69 2.50 -7.76 -4.47
CA ILE A 69 3.77 -7.54 -3.80
C ILE A 69 4.66 -6.66 -4.66
N TRP A 70 5.14 -5.57 -4.07
CA TRP A 70 6.16 -4.72 -4.66
C TRP A 70 7.53 -5.42 -4.64
N ILE A 71 8.12 -5.60 -5.82
CA ILE A 71 9.45 -6.24 -5.97
C ILE A 71 10.59 -5.27 -6.27
N GLY A 72 10.31 -3.97 -6.27
CA GLY A 72 11.31 -2.92 -6.50
C GLY A 72 12.21 -2.65 -5.29
N ALA A 73 12.76 -1.43 -5.26
CA ALA A 73 13.63 -0.98 -4.17
C ALA A 73 12.85 -0.93 -2.84
N LEU A 74 13.56 -1.25 -1.76
CA LEU A 74 13.07 -1.20 -0.37
C LEU A 74 13.95 -0.25 0.43
N GLY A 75 13.34 0.55 1.30
CA GLY A 75 14.07 1.37 2.27
C GLY A 75 14.51 0.57 3.51
N ASN A 76 15.34 1.19 4.33
CA ASN A 76 15.77 0.63 5.63
C ASN A 76 14.63 0.55 6.67
N ASP A 77 13.42 0.99 6.31
CA ASP A 77 12.19 0.89 7.09
C ASP A 77 11.31 -0.31 6.65
N GLY A 78 11.72 -1.04 5.61
CA GLY A 78 11.00 -2.20 5.08
C GLY A 78 9.94 -1.86 4.04
N TYR A 79 9.75 -0.59 3.72
CA TYR A 79 8.74 -0.18 2.74
C TYR A 79 9.33 0.00 1.35
N GLY A 80 8.48 -0.14 0.34
CA GLY A 80 8.85 0.11 -1.05
C GLY A 80 9.27 1.54 -1.34
N ARG A 81 10.04 1.70 -2.42
CA ARG A 81 10.50 2.96 -3.00
C ARG A 81 10.29 2.94 -4.50
N PHE A 82 9.61 3.94 -5.05
CA PHE A 82 9.42 4.14 -6.48
C PHE A 82 9.82 5.57 -6.84
N TRP A 83 10.58 5.74 -7.93
CA TRP A 83 11.02 7.05 -8.39
C TRP A 83 10.22 7.46 -9.63
N VAL A 84 9.62 8.64 -9.54
CA VAL A 84 8.84 9.30 -10.60
C VAL A 84 9.51 10.62 -10.95
N THR A 85 9.45 11.02 -12.21
CA THR A 85 10.07 12.28 -12.65
C THR A 85 8.99 13.34 -12.78
N ARG A 86 9.16 14.50 -12.14
CA ARG A 86 8.23 15.63 -12.19
C ARG A 86 9.04 16.89 -12.44
N ASP A 87 8.67 17.64 -13.49
CA ASP A 87 9.39 18.85 -13.92
C ASP A 87 10.91 18.64 -14.06
N GLY A 88 11.30 17.48 -14.61
CA GLY A 88 12.72 17.13 -14.79
C GLY A 88 13.46 16.67 -13.53
N MET A 89 12.78 16.56 -12.38
CA MET A 89 13.37 16.09 -11.11
C MET A 89 12.82 14.74 -10.69
N ASP A 90 13.71 13.85 -10.23
CA ASP A 90 13.32 12.56 -9.66
C ASP A 90 12.83 12.71 -8.22
N VAL A 91 11.59 12.28 -8.00
CA VAL A 91 10.91 12.29 -6.71
C VAL A 91 10.64 10.86 -6.28
N MET A 92 11.05 10.53 -5.06
CA MET A 92 10.76 9.23 -4.45
C MET A 92 9.37 9.23 -3.80
N VAL A 93 8.57 8.23 -4.15
CA VAL A 93 7.21 8.02 -3.63
C VAL A 93 7.06 6.61 -3.05
N ARG A 94 6.07 6.45 -2.15
CA ARG A 94 5.67 5.13 -1.64
C ARG A 94 4.87 4.39 -2.73
N PRO A 95 5.24 3.16 -3.12
CA PRO A 95 4.52 2.40 -4.13
C PRO A 95 3.05 2.16 -3.80
N SER A 96 2.72 1.96 -2.51
CA SER A 96 1.34 1.79 -2.06
C SER A 96 0.47 3.01 -2.35
N ARG A 97 1.03 4.22 -2.20
CA ARG A 97 0.36 5.47 -2.51
C ARG A 97 0.19 5.67 -4.00
N TYR A 98 1.22 5.34 -4.79
CA TYR A 98 1.14 5.39 -6.25
C TYR A 98 0.10 4.40 -6.80
N ALA A 99 0.01 3.20 -6.22
CA ALA A 99 -0.99 2.21 -6.59
C ALA A 99 -2.42 2.71 -6.41
N VAL A 100 -2.68 3.47 -5.34
CA VAL A 100 -4.01 4.07 -5.16
C VAL A 100 -4.28 5.13 -6.22
N ALA A 101 -3.32 6.03 -6.50
CA ALA A 101 -3.46 7.02 -7.58
C ALA A 101 -3.78 6.35 -8.93
N LEU A 102 -3.12 5.22 -9.21
CA LEU A 102 -3.34 4.44 -10.43
C LEU A 102 -4.71 3.75 -10.44
N ALA A 103 -5.15 3.17 -9.32
CA ALA A 103 -6.41 2.47 -9.22
C ALA A 103 -7.62 3.42 -9.27
N THR A 104 -7.50 4.62 -8.71
CA THR A 104 -8.58 5.63 -8.72
C THR A 104 -8.58 6.47 -9.98
N GLY A 105 -7.44 6.60 -10.66
CA GLY A 105 -7.25 7.54 -11.77
C GLY A 105 -7.18 9.00 -11.33
N GLU A 106 -7.11 9.26 -10.02
CA GLU A 106 -7.16 10.60 -9.43
C GLU A 106 -5.85 10.95 -8.71
N PRO A 107 -5.38 12.21 -8.78
CA PRO A 107 -4.22 12.64 -8.01
C PRO A 107 -4.44 12.49 -6.50
N VAL A 108 -3.46 11.95 -5.78
CA VAL A 108 -3.56 11.73 -4.33
C VAL A 108 -3.06 12.96 -3.56
N PRO A 109 -3.93 13.67 -2.81
CA PRO A 109 -3.57 14.85 -2.01
C PRO A 109 -2.48 14.57 -0.98
N PRO A 110 -1.50 15.48 -0.80
CA PRO A 110 -0.28 15.26 0.00
C PRO A 110 -0.53 14.88 1.47
N ASP A 111 -1.65 15.30 2.04
CA ASP A 111 -2.08 15.11 3.42
C ASP A 111 -2.72 13.75 3.71
N LEU A 112 -3.17 13.04 2.67
CA LEU A 112 -3.64 11.67 2.80
C LEU A 112 -2.48 10.70 2.93
N VAL A 113 -2.71 9.50 3.46
CA VAL A 113 -1.73 8.42 3.55
C VAL A 113 -2.32 7.10 3.05
N ALA A 114 -1.46 6.26 2.49
CA ALA A 114 -1.84 4.92 2.07
C ALA A 114 -1.81 3.98 3.29
N MET A 115 -2.98 3.50 3.70
CA MET A 115 -3.19 2.64 4.85
C MET A 115 -3.42 1.20 4.42
N HIS A 116 -2.75 0.25 5.09
CA HIS A 116 -3.00 -1.18 4.93
C HIS A 116 -4.16 -1.60 5.81
N ASP A 117 -5.35 -1.74 5.22
CA ASP A 117 -6.57 -2.03 5.98
C ASP A 117 -6.76 -3.53 6.25
N ARG A 118 -6.18 -4.40 5.41
CA ARG A 118 -6.42 -5.86 5.44
C ARG A 118 -5.21 -6.74 5.75
N CYS A 119 -4.00 -6.33 5.40
CA CYS A 119 -2.84 -7.23 5.37
C CYS A 119 -1.66 -6.81 6.25
N ASP A 120 -1.64 -5.58 6.76
CA ASP A 120 -0.51 -5.02 7.54
C ASP A 120 0.89 -5.26 6.92
N ASN A 121 0.94 -5.42 5.59
CA ASN A 121 2.15 -5.75 4.84
C ASN A 121 2.69 -4.48 4.15
N PRO A 122 3.84 -3.93 4.56
CA PRO A 122 4.34 -2.63 4.09
C PRO A 122 4.68 -2.57 2.60
N ILE A 123 4.85 -3.72 1.94
CA ILE A 123 5.14 -3.80 0.50
C ILE A 123 3.94 -4.30 -0.32
N CYS A 124 2.76 -4.43 0.29
CA CYS A 124 1.53 -4.66 -0.44
C CYS A 124 1.09 -3.37 -1.16
N VAL A 125 0.79 -3.49 -2.45
CA VAL A 125 0.32 -2.42 -3.35
C VAL A 125 -1.05 -2.72 -3.95
N ARG A 126 -1.81 -3.68 -3.39
CA ARG A 126 -3.15 -4.03 -3.87
C ARG A 126 -4.15 -2.94 -3.52
N ALA A 127 -4.34 -2.00 -4.45
CA ALA A 127 -5.24 -0.85 -4.32
C ALA A 127 -6.52 -0.99 -5.16
N ALA A 128 -6.74 -2.12 -5.84
CA ALA A 128 -7.96 -2.35 -6.61
C ALA A 128 -8.76 -3.53 -6.06
N TRP A 129 -10.06 -3.53 -6.35
CA TRP A 129 -10.97 -4.64 -6.11
C TRP A 129 -10.58 -5.84 -6.98
N VAL A 130 -10.79 -7.05 -6.46
CA VAL A 130 -10.63 -8.31 -7.22
C VAL A 130 -11.85 -9.17 -6.94
N GLY A 131 -12.74 -9.30 -7.93
CA GLY A 131 -14.07 -9.85 -7.71
C GLY A 131 -14.81 -9.06 -6.63
N THR A 132 -15.29 -9.74 -5.59
CA THR A 132 -15.96 -9.13 -4.42
C THR A 132 -14.99 -8.73 -3.30
N SER A 133 -13.68 -8.95 -3.46
CA SER A 133 -12.68 -8.67 -2.43
C SER A 133 -12.21 -7.22 -2.47
N PRO A 134 -12.34 -6.44 -1.37
CA PRO A 134 -11.94 -5.04 -1.32
C PRO A 134 -10.41 -4.87 -1.46
N PRO A 135 -9.94 -3.68 -1.84
CA PRO A 135 -8.50 -3.37 -1.89
C PRO A 135 -7.84 -3.54 -0.50
N HIS A 136 -6.55 -3.84 -0.49
CA HIS A 136 -5.76 -3.92 0.74
C HIS A 136 -5.20 -2.58 1.18
N VAL A 137 -4.99 -1.68 0.22
CA VAL A 137 -4.45 -0.33 0.42
C VAL A 137 -5.54 0.68 0.11
N VAL A 138 -5.85 1.53 1.08
CA VAL A 138 -6.83 2.61 0.96
C VAL A 138 -6.20 3.94 1.35
N LEU A 139 -6.79 5.06 0.94
CA LEU A 139 -6.41 6.37 1.47
C LEU A 139 -7.15 6.65 2.76
N GLY A 140 -6.47 7.36 3.66
CA GLY A 140 -7.10 8.01 4.80
C GLY A 140 -6.28 9.20 5.24
N THR A 141 -6.80 9.97 6.18
CA THR A 141 -6.07 11.06 6.80
C THR A 141 -5.00 10.53 7.75
N GLN A 142 -4.07 11.40 8.17
CA GLN A 142 -3.17 11.06 9.27
C GLN A 142 -3.92 10.76 10.58
N ALA A 143 -5.06 11.42 10.81
CA ALA A 143 -5.92 11.12 11.96
C ALA A 143 -6.55 9.72 11.84
N ASP A 144 -7.00 9.32 10.66
CA ASP A 144 -7.52 7.96 10.40
C ASP A 144 -6.43 6.91 10.58
N ASN A 145 -5.21 7.20 10.12
CA ASN A 145 -4.07 6.32 10.32
C ASN A 145 -3.72 6.20 11.82
N LEU A 146 -3.68 7.30 12.57
CA LEU A 146 -3.47 7.28 14.02
C LEU A 146 -4.60 6.56 14.77
N SER A 147 -5.86 6.78 14.38
CA SER A 147 -7.04 6.12 14.94
C SER A 147 -7.07 4.63 14.60
N SER A 148 -6.74 4.26 13.37
CA SER A 148 -6.54 2.86 12.95
C SER A 148 -5.39 2.24 13.73
N MET A 149 -4.29 2.96 13.94
CA MET A 149 -3.18 2.50 14.80
C MET A 149 -3.60 2.36 16.27
N GLY A 150 -4.41 3.27 16.81
CA GLY A 150 -4.94 3.23 18.18
C GLY A 150 -5.96 2.10 18.38
N SER A 151 -6.86 1.93 17.42
CA SER A 151 -7.85 0.84 17.36
C SER A 151 -7.19 -0.53 17.13
N LYS A 152 -6.10 -0.56 16.36
CA LYS A 152 -5.18 -1.70 16.20
C LYS A 152 -4.13 -1.79 17.32
N ARG A 153 -4.22 -0.96 18.37
CA ARG A 153 -3.32 -0.87 19.55
C ARG A 153 -1.82 -0.99 19.21
N ARG A 154 -1.38 -0.30 18.15
CA ARG A 154 0.04 -0.08 17.84
C ARG A 154 0.67 1.00 18.73
N GLY A 155 -0.15 1.76 19.46
CA GLY A 155 0.26 2.62 20.56
C GLY A 155 0.28 1.82 21.87
N GLY A 156 1.42 1.79 22.55
CA GLY A 156 1.75 0.86 23.64
C GLY A 156 0.61 0.54 24.62
N GLY A 157 0.28 -0.74 24.74
CA GLY A 157 -0.71 -1.25 25.68
C GLY A 157 -0.96 -2.76 25.57
N GLN A 158 -0.35 -3.50 26.49
CA GLN A 158 -0.36 -4.96 26.70
C GLN A 158 -1.75 -5.64 26.48
N ARG A 159 -1.95 -6.44 25.42
CA ARG A 159 -2.95 -7.56 25.22
C ARG A 159 -2.53 -8.42 23.98
N PRO A 160 -3.04 -9.66 23.75
CA PRO A 160 -2.24 -10.80 23.28
C PRO A 160 -1.89 -10.87 21.79
N LEU A 161 -0.72 -11.48 21.56
CA LEU A 161 0.15 -11.64 20.38
C LEU A 161 -0.42 -12.26 19.08
N TRP A 162 -1.75 -12.30 18.86
CA TRP A 162 -2.33 -12.97 17.68
C TRP A 162 -2.90 -12.03 16.60
N LYS A 163 -2.90 -10.71 16.83
CA LYS A 163 -3.49 -9.70 15.91
C LYS A 163 -2.60 -8.49 15.61
N HIS A 164 -1.33 -8.52 16.01
CA HIS A 164 -0.32 -7.52 15.65
C HIS A 164 0.65 -8.12 14.63
N ASP A 165 1.24 -7.32 13.73
CA ASP A 165 2.52 -7.76 13.17
C ASP A 165 3.61 -7.70 14.25
N GLY A 166 3.53 -6.77 15.22
CA GLY A 166 4.35 -6.73 16.44
C GLY A 166 5.85 -6.56 16.18
N LEU A 167 6.21 -6.29 14.92
CA LEU A 167 7.56 -6.39 14.44
C LEU A 167 8.37 -5.16 14.81
N THR A 168 9.58 -5.43 15.31
CA THR A 168 10.66 -4.46 15.28
C THR A 168 10.92 -3.98 13.86
N ARG A 169 11.60 -2.83 13.73
CA ARG A 169 12.01 -2.32 12.42
C ARG A 169 12.82 -3.34 11.63
N ALA A 170 13.76 -4.04 12.29
CA ALA A 170 14.61 -5.03 11.65
C ALA A 170 13.80 -6.22 11.12
N GLU A 171 12.86 -6.74 11.91
CA GLU A 171 11.97 -7.82 11.50
C GLU A 171 11.06 -7.42 10.34
N ARG A 172 10.54 -6.19 10.35
CA ARG A 172 9.72 -5.65 9.25
C ARG A 172 10.51 -5.58 7.95
N VAL A 173 11.75 -5.12 8.03
CA VAL A 173 12.69 -5.11 6.90
C VAL A 173 12.95 -6.54 6.41
N ALA A 174 13.22 -7.47 7.32
CA ALA A 174 13.48 -8.87 7.00
C ALA A 174 12.27 -9.54 6.32
N ARG A 175 11.06 -9.36 6.86
CA ARG A 175 9.80 -9.83 6.26
C ARG A 175 9.61 -9.28 4.86
N SER A 176 9.83 -7.99 4.67
CA SER A 176 9.64 -7.34 3.37
C SER A 176 10.64 -7.84 2.33
N LYS A 177 11.90 -8.05 2.73
CA LYS A 177 12.91 -8.68 1.86
C LYS A 177 12.52 -10.12 1.51
N ALA A 178 12.16 -10.92 2.51
CA ALA A 178 11.74 -12.31 2.32
C ALA A 178 10.53 -12.43 1.38
N LEU A 179 9.52 -11.55 1.54
CA LEU A 179 8.35 -11.52 0.67
C LEU A 179 8.71 -11.17 -0.77
N ARG A 180 9.55 -10.14 -0.97
CA ARG A 180 10.02 -9.75 -2.29
C ARG A 180 10.77 -10.90 -2.97
N ASP A 181 11.68 -11.55 -2.25
CA ASP A 181 12.49 -12.62 -2.81
C ASP A 181 11.65 -13.87 -3.08
N ALA A 182 10.64 -14.17 -2.24
CA ALA A 182 9.71 -15.28 -2.42
C ALA A 182 8.85 -15.21 -3.69
N VAL A 183 8.58 -14.00 -4.21
CA VAL A 183 7.73 -13.81 -5.39
C VAL A 183 8.50 -13.38 -6.64
N ARG A 184 9.80 -13.10 -6.54
CA ARG A 184 10.59 -12.49 -7.63
C ARG A 184 10.63 -13.36 -8.89
N THR A 185 10.52 -14.67 -8.76
CA THR A 185 10.51 -15.63 -9.88
C THR A 185 9.10 -16.12 -10.22
N GLY A 186 8.06 -15.42 -9.74
CA GLY A 186 6.67 -15.85 -9.84
C GLY A 186 6.06 -16.13 -8.47
N TRP A 187 4.73 -16.20 -8.43
CA TRP A 187 4.02 -16.39 -7.17
C TRP A 187 4.14 -17.83 -6.65
N ASN A 188 4.73 -17.98 -5.47
CA ASN A 188 4.74 -19.22 -4.70
C ASN A 188 4.03 -19.00 -3.36
N GLY A 189 2.81 -19.52 -3.22
CA GLY A 189 1.98 -19.32 -2.03
C GLY A 189 2.63 -19.81 -0.73
N ASP A 190 3.36 -20.93 -0.76
CA ASP A 190 4.08 -21.44 0.41
C ASP A 190 5.26 -20.55 0.81
N ALA A 191 6.03 -20.07 -0.16
CA ALA A 191 7.13 -19.15 0.08
C ALA A 191 6.61 -17.82 0.66
N VAL A 192 5.48 -17.31 0.13
CA VAL A 192 4.81 -16.11 0.66
C VAL A 192 4.33 -16.34 2.11
N ARG A 193 3.67 -17.47 2.39
CA ARG A 193 3.24 -17.83 3.75
C ARG A 193 4.42 -17.87 4.72
N ARG A 194 5.52 -18.53 4.36
CA ARG A 194 6.75 -18.55 5.19
C ARG A 194 7.33 -17.16 5.38
N ALA A 195 7.39 -16.34 4.34
CA ALA A 195 7.90 -14.98 4.42
C ALA A 195 7.06 -14.11 5.37
N LEU A 196 5.73 -14.26 5.38
CA LEU A 196 4.84 -13.54 6.31
C LEU A 196 5.09 -13.89 7.78
N LEU A 197 5.63 -15.09 8.07
CA LEU A 197 5.98 -15.52 9.44
C LEU A 197 7.30 -14.92 9.93
N VAL A 198 8.13 -14.34 9.06
CA VAL A 198 9.41 -13.72 9.44
C VAL A 198 9.16 -12.62 10.47
N GLY A 199 9.90 -12.69 11.58
CA GLY A 199 9.81 -11.77 12.72
C GLY A 199 8.61 -11.98 13.65
N GLY A 200 7.67 -12.86 13.31
CA GLY A 200 6.46 -13.10 14.09
C GLY A 200 6.65 -14.12 15.21
N GLY A 201 7.82 -14.15 15.86
CA GLY A 201 8.26 -15.18 16.80
C GLY A 201 7.14 -15.80 17.64
N ARG A 202 6.58 -16.89 17.14
CA ARG A 202 5.79 -17.85 17.90
C ARG A 202 6.38 -19.21 17.50
N PRO A 203 6.74 -20.07 18.47
CA PRO A 203 7.08 -21.43 18.13
C PRO A 203 5.91 -22.02 17.34
N THR A 204 6.20 -22.62 16.19
CA THR A 204 5.22 -23.51 15.56
C THR A 204 4.90 -24.57 16.60
N LEU A 205 3.61 -24.78 16.89
CA LEU A 205 3.15 -25.79 17.87
C LEU A 205 3.62 -27.20 17.48
N PHE A 206 4.10 -27.36 16.25
CA PHE A 206 4.87 -28.48 15.76
C PHE A 206 6.30 -27.99 15.52
N GLY A 207 7.16 -28.16 16.53
CA GLY A 207 8.61 -28.12 16.34
C GLY A 207 9.02 -29.27 15.43
N ALA A 208 10.01 -29.02 14.59
CA ALA A 208 10.59 -29.98 13.66
C ALA A 208 11.49 -31.01 14.36
N ASP A 209 11.02 -31.62 15.45
CA ASP A 209 11.66 -32.74 16.13
C ASP A 209 10.58 -33.79 16.40
N GLY A 210 10.26 -34.54 15.36
CA GLY A 210 9.25 -35.58 15.38
C GLY A 210 9.47 -36.55 14.24
N MET A 211 10.55 -37.32 14.31
CA MET A 211 10.77 -38.57 13.57
C MET A 211 11.61 -39.49 14.46
N PRO A 212 11.36 -40.82 14.38
CA PRO A 212 11.28 -41.75 15.51
C PRO A 212 12.60 -42.04 16.23
#